data_AF-A0A7C3XZ97-F1
#
_entry.id   AF-A0A7C3XZ97-F1
#
_cell.length_a   1.000
_cell.length_b   1.000
_cell.length_c   1.000
_cell.angle_alpha   90.00
_cell.angle_beta   90.00
_cell.angle_gamma   90.00
#
_symmetry.space_group_name_H-M   'P 1'
#
loop_
_entity.id
_entity.type
_entity.pdbx_description
1 polymer ?
#
loop_
_entity_poly.entity_id
_entity_poly.type
_entity_poly.pdbx_seq_one_letter_code
_entity_poly.pdbx_strand_id
1 'polypeptide(L)' 'PNVAAMVDTRQLLAAGSEEEVEIRAHTVWAVELMRRELEKQGLTYMAYQLDWWLWEASQKLPGDARPYHRTRTIYY' A
#
# COMPACT_ATOMS: atom_id res chain seq x y z
N PRO A 1 1.65 -10.28 15.44
CA PRO A 1 0.35 -9.95 14.79
C PRO A 1 0.33 -10.52 13.37
N ASN A 2 -0.80 -11.05 12.88
CA ASN A 2 -0.91 -11.48 11.48
C ASN A 2 -1.72 -10.41 10.72
N VAL A 3 -1.03 -9.34 10.31
CA VAL A 3 -1.63 -8.20 9.60
C VAL A 3 -2.35 -8.65 8.33
N ALA A 4 -1.82 -9.63 7.61
CA ALA A 4 -2.46 -10.20 6.42
C ALA A 4 -3.84 -10.81 6.74
N ALA A 5 -3.94 -11.63 7.79
CA ALA A 5 -5.22 -12.22 8.21
C ALA A 5 -6.25 -11.15 8.64
N MET A 6 -5.79 -10.07 9.27
CA MET A 6 -6.65 -8.93 9.64
C MET A 6 -7.18 -8.20 8.39
N VAL A 7 -6.35 -8.02 7.36
CA VAL A 7 -6.75 -7.45 6.07
C VAL A 7 -7.74 -8.35 5.35
N ASP A 8 -7.45 -9.66 5.27
CA ASP A 8 -8.29 -10.65 4.61
C ASP A 8 -9.69 -10.72 5.24
N THR A 9 -9.77 -10.56 6.56
CA THR A 9 -11.04 -10.53 7.31
C THR A 9 -11.67 -9.12 7.41
N ARG A 10 -11.06 -8.10 6.78
CA ARG A 10 -11.52 -6.70 6.77
C ARG A 10 -11.65 -6.09 8.17
N GLN A 11 -10.82 -6.54 9.11
CA GLN A 11 -10.74 -5.97 10.44
C GLN A 11 -10.28 -4.51 10.37
N LEU A 12 -10.86 -3.67 11.22
CA LEU A 12 -10.41 -2.29 11.37
C LEU A 12 -9.09 -2.25 12.14
N LEU A 13 -8.07 -1.63 11.55
CA LEU A 13 -6.84 -1.25 12.22
C LEU A 13 -7.05 0.11 12.88
N ALA A 14 -6.60 0.27 14.12
CA ALA A 14 -6.67 1.56 14.79
C ALA A 14 -5.64 2.51 14.18
N ALA A 15 -6.00 3.78 14.01
CA ALA A 15 -5.05 4.79 13.53
C ALA A 15 -3.87 4.91 14.49
N GLY A 16 -2.64 4.82 13.97
CA GLY A 16 -1.41 4.84 14.76
C GLY A 16 -1.09 3.53 15.50
N SER A 17 -1.85 2.45 15.25
CA SER A 17 -1.48 1.12 15.74
C SER A 17 -0.24 0.58 15.04
N GLU A 18 0.46 -0.35 15.69
CA GLU A 18 1.63 -1.01 15.09
C GLU A 18 1.25 -1.70 13.77
N GLU A 19 0.09 -2.34 13.68
CA GLU A 19 -0.37 -3.00 12.47
C GLU A 19 -0.67 -2.03 11.32
N GLU A 20 -1.27 -0.86 11.62
CA GLU A 20 -1.51 0.19 10.62
C GLU A 20 -0.20 0.83 10.14
N VAL A 21 0.71 1.11 11.06
CA VAL A 21 2.03 1.66 10.74
C VAL A 21 2.85 0.64 9.94
N GLU A 22 2.82 -0.63 10.33
CA GLU A 22 3.52 -1.72 9.66
C GLU A 22 3.11 -1.79 8.18
N ILE A 23 1.82 -1.91 7.88
CA ILE A 23 1.36 -2.09 6.49
C ILE A 23 1.62 -0.85 5.63
N ARG A 24 1.51 0.36 6.20
CA ARG A 24 1.80 1.59 5.46
C ARG A 24 3.28 1.78 5.21
N ALA A 25 4.14 1.51 6.19
CA ALA A 25 5.58 1.55 6.03
C ALA A 25 6.05 0.52 4.99
N HIS A 26 5.46 -0.69 4.99
CA HIS A 26 5.73 -1.71 3.97
C HIS A 26 5.33 -1.24 2.57
N THR A 27 4.22 -0.51 2.43
CA THR A 27 3.79 0.05 1.13
C THR A 27 4.82 1.03 0.59
N VAL A 28 5.33 1.95 1.43
CA VAL A 28 6.39 2.90 1.04
C VAL A 28 7.65 2.16 0.57
N TRP A 29 8.09 1.15 1.31
CA TRP A 29 9.25 0.35 0.92
C TRP A 29 9.03 -0.48 -0.33
N ALA A 30 7.84 -1.05 -0.52
CA ALA A 30 7.51 -1.79 -1.74
C ALA A 30 7.63 -0.89 -2.98
N VAL A 31 7.13 0.35 -2.90
CA VAL A 31 7.27 1.35 -3.96
C VAL A 31 8.73 1.71 -4.22
N GLU A 32 9.52 1.93 -3.18
CA GLU A 32 10.96 2.22 -3.33
C GLU A 32 11.73 1.05 -3.95
N LEU A 33 11.41 -0.18 -3.59
CA LEU A 33 12.01 -1.37 -4.19
C LEU A 33 11.67 -1.48 -5.68
N MET A 34 10.41 -1.22 -6.06
CA MET A 34 10.01 -1.15 -7.48
C MET A 34 10.77 -0.05 -8.22
N ARG A 35 10.89 1.16 -7.64
CA ARG A 35 11.63 2.28 -8.22
C ARG A 35 13.10 1.91 -8.49
N ARG A 36 13.77 1.31 -7.50
CA ARG A 36 15.17 0.86 -7.66
C ARG A 36 15.33 -0.18 -8.76
N GLU A 37 14.34 -1.06 -8.94
CA GLU A 37 14.39 -2.07 -9.98
C GLU A 37 14.20 -1.48 -11.39
N LEU A 38 13.31 -0.49 -11.53
CA LEU A 38 13.17 0.27 -12.78
C LEU A 38 14.42 1.08 -13.12
N GLU A 39 15.06 1.67 -12.11
CA GLU A 39 16.30 2.44 -12.27
C GLU A 39 17.44 1.57 -12.84
N LYS A 40 17.57 0.31 -12.41
CA LYS A 40 18.52 -0.65 -12.99
C LYS A 40 18.26 -0.94 -14.47
N GLN A 41 17.02 -0.75 -14.92
CA GLN A 41 16.62 -0.91 -16.32
C GLN A 41 16.73 0.39 -17.13
N GLY A 42 17.29 1.46 -16.54
CA GLY A 42 17.44 2.77 -17.19
C GLY A 42 16.18 3.62 -17.16
N LEU A 43 15.16 3.24 -16.38
CA LEU A 43 13.91 3.97 -16.24
C LEU A 43 13.92 4.77 -14.92
N THR A 44 14.13 6.09 -15.02
CA THR A 44 14.21 6.97 -13.86
C THR A 44 12.86 7.61 -13.55
N TYR A 45 12.31 7.26 -12.39
CA TYR A 45 11.06 7.83 -11.86
C TYR A 45 11.22 8.18 -10.38
N MET A 46 10.40 9.10 -9.90
CA MET A 46 10.28 9.41 -8.48
C MET A 46 9.34 8.41 -7.81
N ALA A 47 9.61 8.04 -6.55
CA ALA A 47 8.79 7.06 -5.81
C ALA A 47 7.30 7.45 -5.78
N TYR A 48 6.98 8.73 -5.58
CA TYR A 48 5.58 9.20 -5.56
C TYR A 48 4.86 9.01 -6.90
N GLN A 49 5.57 8.99 -8.03
CA GLN A 49 4.96 8.75 -9.34
C GLN A 49 4.49 7.30 -9.46
N LEU A 50 5.32 6.36 -8.99
CA LEU A 50 4.95 4.94 -8.96
C LEU A 50 3.77 4.72 -8.00
N ASP A 51 3.82 5.31 -6.80
CA ASP A 51 2.72 5.25 -5.82
C ASP A 51 1.41 5.76 -6.42
N TRP A 52 1.45 6.93 -7.09
CA TRP A 52 0.31 7.50 -7.78
C TRP A 52 -0.25 6.58 -8.88
N TRP A 53 0.60 6.00 -9.72
CA TRP A 53 0.16 5.07 -10.77
C TRP A 53 -0.46 3.79 -10.21
N LEU A 54 0.10 3.25 -9.12
CA LEU A 54 -0.45 2.08 -8.44
C LEU A 54 -1.82 2.40 -7.84
N TRP A 55 -1.96 3.56 -7.20
CA TRP A 55 -3.23 4.03 -6.69
C TRP A 55 -4.26 4.18 -7.81
N GLU A 56 -3.93 4.86 -8.91
CA GLU A 56 -4.81 5.02 -10.06
C GLU A 56 -5.22 3.66 -10.68
N ALA A 57 -4.28 2.72 -10.80
CA ALA A 57 -4.56 1.37 -11.27
C ALA A 57 -5.51 0.63 -10.33
N SER A 58 -5.36 0.83 -9.02
CA SER A 58 -6.21 0.18 -8.00
C SER A 58 -7.68 0.58 -8.10
N GLN A 59 -7.97 1.82 -8.54
CA GLN A 59 -9.34 2.31 -8.73
C GLN A 59 -10.11 1.56 -9.83
N LYS A 60 -9.39 0.81 -10.68
CA LYS A 60 -9.96 0.03 -11.80
C LYS A 60 -10.07 -1.47 -11.46
N LEU A 61 -9.71 -1.87 -10.25
CA LEU A 61 -9.81 -3.27 -9.82
C LEU A 61 -11.28 -3.72 -9.75
N PRO A 62 -11.58 -4.99 -10.09
CA PRO A 62 -12.93 -5.52 -10.01
C PRO A 62 -13.39 -5.65 -8.54
N GLY A 63 -14.70 -5.74 -8.32
CA GLY A 63 -15.28 -5.79 -6.97
C GLY A 63 -14.93 -7.05 -6.15
N ASP A 64 -14.40 -8.09 -6.80
CA ASP A 64 -13.90 -9.32 -6.19
C ASP A 64 -12.38 -9.30 -5.95
N ALA A 65 -11.72 -8.15 -6.14
CA ALA A 65 -10.31 -7.98 -5.78
C ALA A 65 -10.07 -8.23 -4.29
N ARG A 66 -8.83 -8.60 -3.95
CA ARG A 66 -8.43 -8.82 -2.55
C ARG A 66 -8.67 -7.56 -1.71
N PRO A 67 -9.08 -7.73 -0.45
CA PRO A 67 -9.31 -6.59 0.44
C PRO A 67 -8.00 -5.84 0.73
N TYR A 68 -8.13 -4.56 1.05
CA TYR A 68 -7.06 -3.70 1.55
C TYR A 68 -7.31 -3.35 3.02
N HIS A 69 -6.26 -2.91 3.72
CA HIS A 69 -6.35 -2.52 5.13
C HIS A 69 -7.35 -1.39 5.34
N ARG A 70 -8.05 -1.40 6.48
CA ARG A 70 -9.09 -0.42 6.79
C ARG A 70 -8.74 0.30 8.09
N THR A 71 -8.55 1.60 8.00
CA THR A 71 -8.28 2.48 9.14
C THR A 71 -9.26 3.63 9.12
N ARG A 72 -9.90 3.93 10.25
CA ARG A 72 -10.68 5.17 10.41
C ARG A 72 -9.76 6.23 11.01
N THR A 73 -9.59 7.33 10.29
CA THR A 73 -8.69 8.43 10.68
C THR A 73 -9.30 9.78 10.28
N ILE A 74 -8.87 10.85 10.95
CA ILE A 74 -9.24 12.23 10.61
C ILE A 74 -8.27 12.88 9.60
N TYR A 75 -7.19 12.19 9.26
CA TYR A 75 -6.16 12.63 8.32
C TYR A 75 -6.43 12.06 6.91
N TYR A 76 -6.05 12.81 5.87
CA TYR A 76 -6.31 12.50 4.46
C TYR A 76 -5.01 12.17 3.71
#